data_AF-A0A5H2Y4P5-F1
#
_entry.id   AF-A0A5H2Y4P5-F1
#
_cell.length_a   1.000
_cell.length_b   1.000
_cell.length_c   1.000
_cell.angle_alpha   90.00
_cell.angle_beta   90.00
_cell.angle_gamma   90.00
#
_symmetry.space_group_name_H-M   'P 1'
#
loop_
_entity.id
_entity.type
_entity.pdbx_description
1 polymer ?
#
loop_
_entity_poly.entity_id
_entity_poly.type
_entity_poly.pdbx_seq_one_letter_code
_entity_poly.pdbx_strand_id
1 'polypeptide(L)'
;MDFDFKEQIDLITNTISSMNPANAAAFLAIFLAVWFLPTILAAFFNRKSLVKIFVTNIPAGLSWAVWGALIVWAFTGKIKSSLKKDNEDAQSNGGQQ
;
A
#
# COMPACT_ATOMS: atom_id res chain seq x y z
N MET A 1 14.92 44.72 -6.05
CA MET A 1 15.44 43.36 -6.31
C MET A 1 14.22 42.49 -6.64
N ASP A 2 13.41 42.94 -7.62
CA ASP A 2 12.02 42.47 -7.84
C ASP A 2 11.78 41.93 -9.25
N PHE A 3 12.74 42.09 -10.17
CA PHE A 3 12.55 41.84 -11.59
C PHE A 3 12.73 40.36 -11.97
N ASP A 4 13.74 39.68 -11.44
CA ASP A 4 13.99 38.25 -11.74
C ASP A 4 12.94 37.28 -11.17
N PHE A 5 12.35 37.61 -10.02
CA PHE A 5 11.42 36.69 -9.36
C PHE A 5 10.09 36.61 -10.10
N LYS A 6 9.61 37.75 -10.62
CA LYS A 6 8.33 37.80 -11.35
C LYS A 6 8.40 37.05 -12.68
N GLU A 7 9.48 37.22 -13.44
CA GLU A 7 9.70 36.45 -14.67
C GLU A 7 9.76 34.94 -14.40
N GLN A 8 10.46 34.53 -13.34
CA GLN A 8 10.51 33.11 -12.97
C GLN A 8 9.14 32.56 -12.61
N ILE A 9 8.31 33.34 -11.91
CA ILE A 9 6.93 32.95 -11.59
C ILE A 9 6.08 32.88 -12.85
N ASP A 10 6.22 33.81 -13.80
CA ASP A 10 5.45 33.81 -15.04
C ASP A 10 5.83 32.64 -15.96
N LEU A 11 7.11 32.26 -15.99
CA LEU A 11 7.60 31.07 -16.70
C LEU A 11 7.08 29.78 -16.09
N ILE A 12 7.12 29.67 -14.75
CA ILE A 12 6.56 28.51 -14.03
C ILE A 12 5.05 28.44 -14.24
N THR A 13 4.35 29.58 -14.18
CA THR A 13 2.90 29.65 -14.34
C THR A 13 2.48 29.27 -15.75
N ASN A 14 3.16 29.76 -16.79
CA ASN A 14 2.89 29.35 -18.17
C ASN A 14 3.21 27.87 -18.40
N THR A 15 4.29 27.36 -17.82
CA THR A 15 4.66 25.93 -17.91
C THR A 15 3.60 25.04 -17.26
N ILE A 16 3.14 25.38 -16.04
CA ILE A 16 2.09 24.64 -15.34
C ILE A 16 0.74 24.80 -16.04
N SER A 17 0.43 25.98 -16.58
CA SER A 17 -0.82 26.23 -17.31
C SER A 17 -0.86 25.53 -18.68
N SER A 18 0.31 25.31 -19.29
CA SER A 18 0.46 24.45 -20.49
C SER A 18 0.43 22.96 -20.16
N MET A 19 0.59 22.60 -18.89
CA MET A 19 0.52 21.22 -18.44
C MET A 19 -0.93 20.75 -18.49
N ASN A 20 -1.20 19.76 -19.34
CA ASN A 20 -2.55 19.25 -19.53
C ASN A 20 -3.10 18.72 -18.18
N PRO A 21 -4.15 19.34 -17.60
CA PRO A 21 -4.69 18.93 -16.32
C PRO A 21 -5.23 17.49 -16.34
N ALA A 22 -5.61 16.99 -17.52
CA ALA A 22 -5.99 15.58 -17.68
C ALA A 22 -4.81 14.63 -17.43
N ASN A 23 -3.59 15.01 -17.83
CA ASN A 23 -2.39 14.20 -17.59
C ASN A 23 -2.02 14.21 -16.10
N ALA A 24 -2.16 15.35 -15.42
CA ALA A 24 -1.94 15.44 -13.98
C ALA A 24 -2.96 14.56 -13.21
N ALA A 25 -4.23 14.61 -13.61
CA ALA A 25 -5.27 13.77 -13.03
C ALA A 25 -5.04 12.28 -13.32
N ALA A 26 -4.65 11.92 -14.54
CA ALA A 26 -4.33 10.55 -14.91
C ALA A 26 -3.09 10.03 -14.16
N PHE A 27 -2.05 10.86 -14.04
CA PHE A 27 -0.86 10.53 -13.24
C PHE A 27 -1.23 10.30 -11.78
N LEU A 28 -2.04 11.18 -11.19
CA LEU A 28 -2.50 11.01 -9.81
C LEU A 28 -3.34 9.73 -9.65
N ALA A 29 -4.23 9.43 -10.60
CA ALA A 29 -5.04 8.22 -10.59
C ALA A 29 -4.18 6.95 -10.69
N ILE A 30 -3.21 6.93 -11.61
CA ILE A 30 -2.26 5.81 -11.76
C ILE A 30 -1.37 5.70 -10.53
N PHE A 31 -0.86 6.83 -10.02
CA PHE A 31 -0.06 6.86 -8.81
C PHE A 31 -0.82 6.30 -7.62
N LEU A 32 -2.08 6.69 -7.40
CA LEU A 32 -2.93 6.10 -6.36
C LEU A 32 -3.19 4.61 -6.62
N ALA A 33 -3.48 4.22 -7.87
CA ALA A 33 -3.73 2.83 -8.21
C ALA A 33 -2.50 1.95 -7.95
N VAL A 34 -1.31 2.44 -8.27
CA VAL A 34 -0.03 1.79 -7.98
C VAL A 34 0.23 1.81 -6.48
N TRP A 35 0.15 2.96 -5.82
CA TRP A 35 0.37 3.14 -4.37
C TRP A 35 -0.51 2.22 -3.51
N PHE A 36 -1.78 2.05 -3.90
CA PHE A 36 -2.74 1.16 -3.25
C PHE A 36 -2.84 -0.23 -3.88
N LEU A 37 -1.97 -0.58 -4.84
CA LEU A 37 -1.94 -1.89 -5.49
C LEU A 37 -1.89 -3.07 -4.49
N PRO A 38 -1.06 -3.05 -3.41
CA PRO A 38 -1.10 -4.12 -2.42
C PRO A 38 -2.45 -4.22 -1.68
N THR A 39 -3.16 -3.11 -1.46
CA THR A 39 -4.52 -3.11 -0.89
C THR A 39 -5.53 -3.70 -1.86
N ILE A 40 -5.42 -3.39 -3.16
CA ILE A 40 -6.30 -3.94 -4.20
C ILE A 40 -6.10 -5.46 -4.28
N LEU A 41 -4.86 -5.95 -4.36
CA LEU A 41 -4.56 -7.39 -4.34
C LEU A 41 -5.11 -8.08 -3.10
N ALA A 42 -4.95 -7.47 -1.91
CA ALA A 42 -5.51 -7.97 -0.67
C ALA A 42 -7.04 -8.09 -0.70
N ALA A 43 -7.72 -7.16 -1.37
CA ALA A 43 -9.18 -7.18 -1.51
C ALA A 43 -9.68 -8.41 -2.27
N PHE A 44 -8.93 -8.85 -3.28
CA PHE A 44 -9.26 -10.03 -4.10
C PHE A 44 -8.88 -11.34 -3.41
N PHE A 45 -7.72 -11.43 -2.77
CA PHE A 45 -7.23 -12.69 -2.20
C PHE A 45 -7.74 -12.98 -0.77
N ASN A 46 -8.00 -11.97 0.07
CA ASN A 46 -8.46 -12.22 1.44
C ASN A 46 -9.12 -11.01 2.13
N ARG A 47 -10.46 -10.91 2.07
CA ARG A 47 -11.23 -9.84 2.73
C ARG A 47 -10.97 -9.72 4.24
N LYS A 48 -10.52 -10.78 4.93
CA LYS A 48 -10.23 -10.76 6.38
C LYS A 48 -8.93 -10.03 6.75
N SER A 49 -7.99 -9.89 5.82
CA SER A 49 -6.70 -9.20 6.06
C SER A 49 -6.63 -7.80 5.44
N LEU A 50 -7.68 -7.36 4.74
CA LEU A 50 -7.79 -6.03 4.14
C LEU A 50 -7.44 -4.90 5.12
N VAL A 51 -8.03 -4.92 6.31
CA VAL A 51 -7.82 -3.88 7.33
C VAL A 51 -6.36 -3.84 7.81
N LYS A 52 -5.73 -5.02 7.94
CA LYS A 52 -4.32 -5.12 8.37
C LYS A 52 -3.37 -4.56 7.31
N ILE A 53 -3.62 -4.89 6.04
CA ILE A 53 -2.80 -4.42 4.91
C ILE A 53 -2.97 -2.91 4.70
N PHE A 54 -4.19 -2.40 4.89
CA PHE A 54 -4.48 -0.97 4.79
C PHE A 54 -3.75 -0.14 5.87
N VAL A 55 -3.74 -0.61 7.12
CA VAL A 55 -3.01 0.05 8.23
C VAL A 55 -1.51 0.03 8.00
N THR A 56 -0.96 -1.05 7.44
CA THR A 56 0.46 -1.13 7.08
C THR A 56 0.82 -0.37 5.80
N ASN A 57 -0.16 0.08 5.00
CA ASN A 57 0.12 0.86 3.80
C ASN A 57 0.66 2.26 4.16
N ILE A 58 0.28 2.80 5.32
CA ILE A 58 0.80 4.08 5.85
C ILE A 58 2.32 3.99 6.12
N PRO A 59 2.86 2.99 6.85
CA PRO A 59 4.30 2.79 6.98
C PRO A 59 4.98 2.21 5.73
N ALA A 60 4.25 1.56 4.80
CA ALA A 60 4.84 1.03 3.55
C ALA A 60 5.23 2.16 2.58
N GLY A 61 4.59 3.32 2.65
CA GLY A 61 5.00 4.51 1.91
C GLY A 61 6.41 5.02 2.25
N LEU A 62 6.98 4.60 3.38
CA LEU A 62 8.33 4.96 3.83
C LEU A 62 9.43 4.02 3.32
N SER A 63 9.12 2.85 2.74
CA SER A 63 10.18 1.93 2.31
C SER A 63 9.78 0.97 1.17
N TRP A 64 10.54 1.03 0.07
CA TRP A 64 10.36 0.22 -1.15
C TRP A 64 10.40 -1.30 -0.88
N ALA A 65 11.19 -1.75 0.09
CA ALA A 65 11.32 -3.17 0.44
C ALA A 65 10.05 -3.73 1.12
N VAL A 66 9.41 -2.94 1.98
CA VAL A 66 8.14 -3.30 2.64
C VAL A 66 7.01 -3.40 1.61
N TRP A 67 7.04 -2.51 0.63
CA TRP A 67 6.09 -2.50 -0.48
C TRP A 67 6.16 -3.78 -1.32
N GLY A 68 7.37 -4.23 -1.69
CA GLY A 68 7.58 -5.52 -2.37
C GLY A 68 7.19 -6.74 -1.52
N ALA A 69 7.51 -6.75 -0.23
CA ALA A 69 7.15 -7.83 0.68
C ALA A 69 5.61 -7.99 0.82
N LEU A 70 4.86 -6.88 0.86
CA LEU A 70 3.40 -6.89 0.87
C LEU A 70 2.81 -7.50 -0.39
N ILE A 71 3.40 -7.26 -1.56
CA ILE A 71 2.96 -7.86 -2.83
C ILE A 71 3.11 -9.40 -2.76
N VAL A 72 4.30 -9.89 -2.42
CA VAL A 72 4.57 -11.33 -2.29
C VAL A 72 3.67 -11.97 -1.24
N TRP A 73 3.43 -11.29 -0.11
CA TRP A 73 2.55 -11.76 0.94
C TRP A 73 1.06 -11.75 0.54
N ALA A 74 0.63 -10.77 -0.26
CA ALA A 74 -0.73 -10.73 -0.80
C ALA A 74 -0.98 -11.89 -1.78
N PHE A 75 0.02 -12.26 -2.60
CA PHE A 75 -0.04 -13.44 -3.48
C PHE A 75 0.09 -14.77 -2.70
N THR A 76 0.89 -14.79 -1.64
CA THR A 76 1.07 -15.95 -0.74
C THR A 76 -0.03 -15.94 0.33
N GLY A 77 -1.28 -15.87 -0.13
CA GLY A 77 -2.42 -16.02 0.75
C GLY A 77 -2.34 -17.37 1.46
N LYS A 78 -2.24 -17.34 2.80
CA LYS A 78 -2.48 -18.45 3.75
C LYS A 78 -1.27 -19.29 4.16
N ILE A 79 -0.61 -18.91 5.25
CA ILE A 79 0.22 -19.86 6.05
C ILE A 79 -0.22 -19.91 7.54
N LYS A 80 -0.95 -18.93 8.06
CA LYS A 80 -1.14 -18.80 9.52
C LYS A 80 -2.46 -19.33 10.09
N SER A 81 -3.08 -20.35 9.49
CA SER A 81 -4.27 -21.00 10.09
C SER A 81 -4.00 -22.36 10.72
N SER A 82 -2.77 -22.89 10.66
CA SER A 82 -2.47 -24.25 11.13
C SER A 82 -1.56 -24.35 12.36
N LEU A 83 -1.35 -23.25 13.11
CA LEU A 83 -0.48 -23.25 14.31
C LEU A 83 -1.23 -22.98 15.63
N LYS A 84 -2.57 -22.96 15.59
CA LYS A 84 -3.41 -22.78 16.80
C LYS A 84 -4.20 -24.04 17.18
N LYS A 85 -4.23 -25.08 16.34
CA LYS A 85 -5.01 -26.29 16.66
C LYS A 85 -4.20 -27.32 17.45
N ASP A 86 -2.88 -27.21 17.40
CA ASP A 86 -1.91 -28.18 17.88
C ASP A 86 -1.62 -28.05 19.39
N ASN A 87 -1.99 -26.92 20.01
CA ASN A 87 -1.82 -26.70 21.45
C ASN A 87 -3.08 -27.00 22.29
N GLU A 88 -4.27 -27.05 21.67
CA GLU A 88 -5.52 -27.39 22.37
C GLU A 88 -5.64 -28.93 22.55
N ASP A 89 -5.12 -29.70 21.59
CA ASP A 89 -5.12 -31.17 21.61
C ASP A 89 -4.07 -31.74 22.59
N ALA A 90 -2.97 -31.00 22.82
CA ALA A 90 -1.89 -31.39 23.72
C ALA A 90 -2.21 -31.14 25.21
N GLN A 91 -3.13 -30.22 25.54
CA GLN A 91 -3.57 -30.00 26.92
C GLN A 91 -4.73 -30.91 27.34
N SER A 92 -5.55 -31.42 26.41
CA SER A 92 -6.67 -32.31 26.75
C SER A 92 -6.25 -33.75 27.10
N ASN A 93 -5.02 -34.17 26.77
CA ASN A 93 -4.55 -35.55 26.95
C ASN A 93 -3.53 -35.73 28.10
N GLY A 94 -3.17 -34.65 28.81
CA GLY A 94 -2.23 -34.69 29.94
C GLY A 94 -2.88 -34.71 31.33
N GLY A 95 -4.21 -34.72 31.41
CA GLY A 95 -5.00 -34.63 32.65
C GLY A 95 -5.67 -35.93 33.10
N GLN A 96 -5.19 -37.08 32.61
CA GLN A 96 -5.68 -38.40 33.02
C GLN A 96 -4.46 -39.33 33.23
N GLN A 97 -3.70 -39.09 34.30
CA GLN A 97 -2.84 -40.10 34.92
C GLN A 97 -3.38 -40.35 36.33
#